data_AF-A0A6J4SFD9-F1
#
_entry.id   AF-A0A6J4SFD9-F1
#
_cell.length_a   1.000
_cell.length_b   1.000
_cell.length_c   1.000
_cell.angle_alpha   90.00
_cell.angle_beta   90.00
_cell.angle_gamma   90.00
#
_symmetry.space_group_name_H-M   'P 1'
#
loop_
_entity.id
_entity.type
_entity.pdbx_description
1 polymer ?
#
loop_
_entity_poly.entity_id
_entity_poly.type
_entity_poly.pdbx_seq_one_letter_code
_entity_poly.pdbx_strand_id
1 'polypeptide(L)' 'MSVPAVCLVVLDGWGLAPDGPGNAVSLARTPVFDGLWSAHPHTELTTSGASVGLPEGQMGNSEVGH' A
#
# COMPACT_ATOMS: atom_id res chain seq x y z
N MET A 1 -24.58 10.24 -20.81
CA MET A 1 -23.95 10.98 -19.69
C MET A 1 -23.01 10.03 -18.98
N SER A 2 -21.79 10.46 -18.66
CA SER A 2 -20.85 9.67 -17.86
C SER A 2 -21.20 9.85 -16.37
N VAL A 3 -21.28 8.76 -15.63
CA VAL A 3 -21.44 8.79 -14.18
C VAL A 3 -20.05 8.91 -13.55
N PRO A 4 -19.83 9.74 -12.53
CA PRO A 4 -18.58 9.72 -11.77
C PRO A 4 -18.35 8.30 -11.23
N ALA A 5 -17.16 7.75 -11.52
CA ALA A 5 -16.77 6.43 -11.07
C ALA A 5 -15.70 6.57 -9.97
N VAL A 6 -15.75 5.68 -8.99
CA VAL A 6 -14.74 5.52 -7.95
C VAL A 6 -14.13 4.13 -8.11
N CYS A 7 -12.80 4.04 -8.05
CA CYS A 7 -12.06 2.80 -8.15
C CYS A 7 -11.17 2.65 -6.91
N LEU A 8 -11.29 1.53 -6.20
CA LEU A 8 -10.33 1.09 -5.20
C LEU A 8 -9.29 0.21 -5.90
N VAL A 9 -8.01 0.56 -5.79
CA VAL A 9 -6.89 -0.20 -6.35
C VAL A 9 -6.04 -0.72 -5.21
N VAL A 10 -5.90 -2.04 -5.09
CA VAL A 10 -5.06 -2.70 -4.09
C VAL A 10 -3.81 -3.24 -4.79
N LEU A 11 -2.64 -2.71 -4.40
CA LEU A 11 -1.35 -3.25 -4.79
C LEU A 11 -0.94 -4.31 -3.76
N ASP A 12 -1.31 -5.58 -3.98
CA ASP A 12 -1.06 -6.66 -3.02
C ASP A 12 0.45 -6.84 -2.76
N GLY A 13 0.84 -6.91 -1.49
CA GLY A 13 2.23 -6.98 -1.05
C GLY A 13 3.04 -5.69 -1.21
N TRP A 14 2.42 -4.54 -1.48
CA TRP A 14 3.09 -3.24 -1.62
C TRP A 14 3.06 -2.43 -0.32
N GLY A 15 4.19 -2.36 0.38
CA GLY A 15 4.33 -1.63 1.63
C GLY A 15 5.39 -0.54 1.60
N LEU A 16 5.41 0.30 2.63
CA LEU A 16 6.45 1.28 2.87
C LEU A 16 7.52 0.69 3.78
N ALA A 17 8.76 0.75 3.34
CA ALA A 17 9.92 0.31 4.09
C ALA A 17 11.12 1.20 3.73
N PRO A 18 12.15 1.31 4.58
CA PRO A 18 13.37 2.02 4.25
C PRO A 18 14.00 1.49 2.96
N ASP A 19 14.68 2.37 2.23
CA ASP A 19 15.43 2.00 1.03
C ASP A 19 16.53 0.98 1.36
N GLY A 20 16.73 0.04 0.46
CA GLY A 20 17.76 -0.99 0.65
C GLY A 20 17.81 -1.99 -0.48
N PRO A 21 18.88 -2.82 -0.53
CA PRO A 21 19.11 -3.76 -1.63
C PRO A 21 18.03 -4.86 -1.73
N GLY A 22 17.25 -5.09 -0.68
CA GLY A 22 16.11 -6.03 -0.68
C GLY A 22 14.74 -5.38 -0.91
N ASN A 23 14.67 -4.05 -0.99
CA ASN A 23 13.42 -3.34 -1.14
C ASN A 23 13.11 -3.13 -2.62
N ALA A 24 12.42 -4.11 -3.22
CA ALA A 24 12.04 -4.07 -4.63
C ALA A 24 11.17 -2.86 -5.00
N VAL A 25 10.35 -2.35 -4.07
CA VAL A 25 9.54 -1.14 -4.28
C VAL A 25 10.44 0.07 -4.48
N SER A 26 11.42 0.30 -3.60
CA SER A 26 12.37 1.41 -3.73
C SER A 26 13.29 1.32 -4.94
N LEU A 27 13.57 0.10 -5.42
CA LEU A 27 14.46 -0.15 -6.56
C LEU A 27 13.74 -0.09 -7.91
N ALA A 28 12.40 -0.14 -7.91
CA ALA A 28 11.61 -0.12 -9.12
C ALA A 28 11.53 1.28 -9.74
N ARG A 29 11.26 1.33 -11.05
CA ARG A 29 10.85 2.59 -11.72
C ARG A 29 9.33 2.66 -11.73
N THR A 30 8.75 3.52 -10.92
CA THR A 30 7.31 3.59 -10.64
C THR A 30 6.68 4.93 -11.01
N PRO A 31 6.95 5.49 -12.22
CA PRO A 31 6.66 6.89 -12.53
C PRO A 31 5.18 7.28 -12.37
N VAL A 32 4.26 6.33 -12.58
CA VAL A 32 2.82 6.56 -12.38
C VAL A 32 2.49 6.66 -10.89
N PHE A 33 2.94 5.71 -10.06
CA PHE A 33 2.72 5.75 -8.63
C PHE A 33 3.43 6.95 -7.99
N ASP A 34 4.68 7.21 -8.36
CA ASP A 34 5.48 8.34 -7.87
C ASP A 34 4.78 9.68 -8.16
N GLY A 35 4.26 9.83 -9.38
CA GLY A 35 3.49 11.01 -9.77
C GLY A 35 2.21 11.16 -8.94
N LEU A 36 1.44 10.08 -8.74
CA LEU A 36 0.24 10.10 -7.90
C LEU A 36 0.56 10.49 -6.45
N TRP A 37 1.59 9.86 -5.87
CA TRP A 37 2.04 10.10 -4.50
C TRP A 37 2.47 11.56 -4.31
N SER A 38 3.24 12.14 -5.23
CA SER A 38 3.71 13.53 -5.14
C SER A 38 2.60 14.59 -5.30
N ALA A 39 1.58 14.30 -6.11
CA ALA A 39 0.62 15.30 -6.58
C ALA A 39 -0.73 15.28 -5.85
N HIS A 40 -1.05 14.21 -5.12
CA HIS A 40 -2.34 14.02 -4.47
C HIS A 40 -2.20 13.74 -2.97
N PRO A 41 -3.21 14.09 -2.15
CA PRO A 41 -3.22 13.74 -0.73
C PRO A 41 -3.06 12.23 -0.53
N HIS A 42 -2.15 11.86 0.35
CA HIS A 42 -1.88 10.47 0.72
C HIS A 42 -1.59 10.37 2.22
N THR A 43 -1.71 9.16 2.75
CA THR A 43 -1.40 8.81 4.14
C THR A 43 -1.00 7.34 4.19
N GLU A 44 -0.50 6.91 5.35
CA GLU A 44 -0.12 5.53 5.64
C GLU A 44 -1.16 4.87 6.55
N LEU A 45 -1.26 3.54 6.49
CA LEU A 45 -2.15 2.72 7.33
C LEU A 45 -1.37 1.52 7.90
N THR A 46 -1.65 1.15 9.14
CA THR A 46 -1.14 -0.09 9.73
C THR A 46 -2.02 -1.26 9.30
N THR A 47 -1.43 -2.22 8.57
CA THR A 47 -2.14 -3.37 7.95
C THR A 47 -1.78 -4.72 8.59
N SER A 48 -1.26 -4.70 9.82
CA SER A 48 -0.79 -5.90 10.53
C SER A 48 -1.08 -5.82 12.04
N GLY A 49 -0.89 -6.94 12.74
CA GLY A 49 -1.08 -7.03 14.18
C GLY A 49 -2.48 -6.60 14.65
N ALA A 50 -2.55 -6.01 15.84
CA ALA A 50 -3.82 -5.68 16.48
C ALA A 50 -4.69 -4.71 15.67
N SER A 51 -4.09 -3.86 14.83
CA SER A 51 -4.83 -2.92 13.96
C SER A 51 -5.75 -3.60 12.95
N VAL A 52 -5.51 -4.88 12.64
CA VAL A 52 -6.33 -5.69 11.74
C VAL A 52 -6.86 -6.96 12.42
N GLY A 53 -6.89 -6.98 13.76
CA GLY A 53 -7.41 -8.11 14.53
C GLY A 53 -6.48 -9.32 14.65
N LEU A 54 -5.19 -9.16 14.29
CA LEU A 54 -4.17 -10.19 14.49
C LEU A 54 -3.43 -10.02 15.82
N PRO A 55 -2.80 -11.08 16.36
CA PRO A 55 -1.85 -10.97 17.46
C PRO A 55 -0.75 -9.93 17.21
N GLU A 56 -0.27 -9.29 18.27
CA GLU A 56 0.82 -8.31 18.19
C GLU A 56 2.06 -8.90 17.51
N GLY A 57 2.66 -8.15 16.59
CA GLY A 57 3.83 -8.57 15.82
C GLY A 57 3.53 -9.53 14.66
N GLN A 58 2.29 -10.03 14.52
CA GLN A 58 1.92 -10.87 13.40
C GLN A 58 1.75 -10.04 12.11
N MET A 59 2.45 -10.45 11.06
CA MET A 59 2.31 -9.83 9.74
C MET A 59 0.89 -9.98 9.19
N GLY A 60 0.45 -8.98 8.43
CA GLY A 60 -0.80 -9.04 7.68
C GLY A 60 -0.74 -10.06 6.54
N ASN A 61 -1.89 -10.33 5.93
CA ASN A 61 -2.03 -11.20 4.77
C ASN A 61 -3.24 -10.77 3.93
N SER A 62 -3.36 -11.31 2.72
CA SER A 62 -4.41 -10.93 1.78
C SER A 62 -5.82 -11.22 2.30
N GLU A 63 -6.06 -12.32 3.04
CA GLU A 63 -7.40 -12.67 3.55
C GLU A 63 -7.88 -11.69 4.62
N VAL A 64 -7.03 -11.36 5.58
CA VAL A 64 -7.37 -10.40 6.66
C VAL A 64 -7.47 -8.97 6.13
N GLY A 65 -6.75 -8.65 5.05
CA GLY A 65 -6.71 -7.29 4.49
C GLY A 65 -7.82 -6.96 3.50
N HIS A 66 -8.43 -7.95 2.84
CA HIS A 66 -9.57 -7.77 1.92
C HIS A 66 -10.89 -7.68 2.69
#